data_AF-A0A7J9HQM1-F1
#
_entry.id   AF-A0A7J9HQM1-F1
#
_cell.length_a   1.000
_cell.length_b   1.000
_cell.length_c   1.000
_cell.angle_alpha   90.00
_cell.angle_beta   90.00
_cell.angle_gamma   90.00
#
_symmetry.space_group_name_H-M   'P 1'
#
loop_
_entity.id
_entity.type
_entity.pdbx_description
1 polymer ?
#
loop_
_entity_poly.entity_id
_entity_poly.type
_entity_poly.pdbx_seq_one_letter_code
_entity_poly.pdbx_strand_id
1 'polypeptide(L)'
;EKNHTALIAGVTVPVVALALILIFAIIYVKRKEEDDDEEVLLGISPRPNTFTYSELKAATEDFSPSNKLGEGGFGPVYKGTLSDGRVIAVKQLSVASNQGKDQFVAEIATISAVQHRNLVKLLGCCIGGNRRLLVYEYLVNKSLDQALWGKQDLHLDWPTRFNICLSTARGLAYLHEESMPRIVHRDVKASNILLDAELCPKISDFGLAKLYDDKKTHITTRAAGTM
;
A
#
# COMPACT_ATOMS: atom_id res chain seq x y z
N GLU A 1 52.97 34.31 16.33
CA GLU A 1 52.50 33.24 15.41
C GLU A 1 52.11 31.94 16.11
N LYS A 2 52.96 31.31 16.94
CA LYS A 2 52.67 29.99 17.58
C LYS A 2 51.34 29.88 18.35
N ASN A 3 50.86 30.96 18.99
CA ASN A 3 49.61 30.93 19.76
C ASN A 3 48.36 30.84 18.88
N HIS A 4 48.39 31.38 17.65
CA HIS A 4 47.25 31.29 16.74
C HIS A 4 47.08 29.88 16.19
N THR A 5 48.17 29.19 15.84
CA THR A 5 48.13 27.82 15.30
C THR A 5 47.63 26.81 16.33
N ALA A 6 48.03 26.95 17.60
CA ALA A 6 47.56 26.10 18.69
C ALA A 6 46.06 26.34 18.99
N LEU A 7 45.61 27.59 18.94
CA LEU A 7 44.19 27.94 19.12
C LEU A 7 43.33 27.39 17.97
N ILE A 8 43.79 27.52 16.73
CA ILE A 8 43.11 26.99 15.53
C ILE A 8 43.05 25.46 15.60
N ALA A 9 44.15 24.79 15.96
CA ALA A 9 44.18 23.34 16.14
C ALA A 9 43.26 22.86 17.27
N GLY A 10 43.19 23.60 18.39
CA GLY A 10 42.33 23.29 19.54
C GLY A 10 40.83 23.34 19.23
N VAL A 11 40.41 24.16 18.25
CA VAL A 11 39.00 24.26 17.83
C VAL A 11 38.69 23.32 16.65
N THR A 12 39.61 23.18 15.70
CA THR A 12 39.36 22.39 14.48
C THR A 12 39.25 20.89 14.73
N VAL A 13 40.11 20.32 15.58
CA VAL A 13 40.08 18.88 15.90
C VAL A 13 38.74 18.43 16.49
N PRO A 14 38.17 19.08 17.53
CA PRO A 14 36.87 18.67 18.06
C PRO A 14 35.71 18.91 17.08
N VAL A 15 35.76 19.95 16.24
CA VAL A 15 34.74 20.18 15.20
C VAL A 15 34.75 19.05 14.16
N VAL A 16 35.93 18.64 13.70
CA VAL A 16 36.07 17.52 12.76
C VAL A 16 35.63 16.20 13.41
N ALA A 17 36.00 15.95 14.66
CA ALA A 17 35.58 14.76 15.40
C ALA A 17 34.04 14.70 15.55
N LEU A 18 33.40 15.82 15.91
CA LEU A 18 31.94 15.91 15.99
C LEU A 18 31.28 15.68 14.62
N ALA A 19 31.82 16.24 13.55
CA ALA A 19 31.31 16.02 12.19
C ALA A 19 31.40 14.54 11.79
N LEU A 20 32.52 13.86 12.09
CA LEU A 20 32.69 12.43 11.82
C LEU A 20 31.71 11.57 12.63
N ILE A 21 31.49 11.88 13.92
CA ILE A 21 30.51 11.19 14.75
C ILE A 21 29.10 11.37 14.18
N LEU A 22 28.76 12.58 13.73
CA LEU A 22 27.44 12.87 13.15
C LEU A 22 27.24 12.12 11.84
N ILE A 23 28.25 12.08 10.96
CA ILE A 23 28.24 11.30 9.72
C ILE A 23 28.08 9.81 10.03
N PHE A 24 28.85 9.27 10.99
CA PHE A 24 28.75 7.89 11.40
C PHE A 24 27.36 7.54 11.96
N ALA A 25 26.80 8.41 12.80
CA ALA A 25 25.45 8.24 13.33
C ALA A 25 24.39 8.24 12.21
N ILE A 26 24.51 9.14 11.23
CA ILE A 26 23.61 9.18 10.06
C ILE A 26 23.72 7.88 9.23
N ILE A 27 24.94 7.41 8.97
CA ILE A 27 25.17 6.17 8.22
C ILE A 27 24.61 4.96 8.99
N TYR A 28 24.83 4.91 10.31
CA TYR A 28 24.32 3.85 11.17
C TYR A 28 22.79 3.80 11.18
N VAL A 29 22.13 4.94 11.33
CA VAL A 29 20.66 5.02 11.29
C VAL A 29 20.11 4.61 9.93
N LYS A 30 20.71 5.09 8.82
CA LYS A 30 20.28 4.70 7.48
C LYS A 30 20.43 3.20 7.21
N ARG A 31 21.56 2.61 7.60
CA ARG A 31 21.78 1.16 7.45
C ARG A 31 20.78 0.34 8.24
N LYS A 32 20.50 0.75 9.48
CA LYS A 32 19.51 0.07 10.31
C LYS A 32 18.11 0.12 9.68
N GLU A 33 17.73 1.26 9.10
CA GLU A 33 16.44 1.43 8.44
C GLU A 33 16.33 0.56 7.15
N GLU A 34 17.40 0.43 6.39
CA GLU A 34 17.48 -0.48 5.23
C GLU A 34 17.37 -1.96 5.66
N ASP A 35 18.06 -2.37 6.72
CA ASP A 35 17.98 -3.73 7.27
C ASP A 35 16.54 -4.07 7.73
N ASP A 36 15.89 -3.15 8.45
CA ASP A 36 14.49 -3.30 8.92
C ASP A 36 13.52 -3.43 7.72
N ASP A 37 13.73 -2.64 6.65
CA ASP A 37 12.92 -2.67 5.43
C ASP A 37 13.11 -3.99 4.65
N GLU A 38 14.33 -4.51 4.61
CA GLU A 38 14.64 -5.80 3.97
C GLU A 38 14.06 -6.99 4.76
N GLU A 39 14.13 -6.95 6.09
CA GLU A 39 13.51 -7.98 6.95
C GLU A 39 12.00 -8.07 6.71
N VAL A 40 11.31 -6.93 6.60
CA VAL A 40 9.88 -6.89 6.26
C VAL A 40 9.60 -7.54 4.91
N LEU A 41 10.42 -7.27 3.89
CA LEU A 41 10.24 -7.88 2.56
C LEU A 41 10.55 -9.38 2.54
N LEU A 42 11.55 -9.82 3.31
CA LEU A 42 11.92 -11.24 3.42
C LEU A 42 10.87 -12.05 4.16
N GLY A 43 10.17 -11.44 5.13
CA GLY A 43 9.08 -12.07 5.86
C GLY A 43 7.81 -12.30 5.03
N ILE A 44 7.73 -11.74 3.82
CA ILE A 44 6.55 -11.79 2.96
C ILE A 44 6.81 -12.77 1.80
N SER A 45 5.95 -13.78 1.67
CA SER A 45 5.97 -14.74 0.57
C SER A 45 4.59 -14.84 -0.09
N PRO A 46 4.48 -14.73 -1.42
CA PRO A 46 5.54 -14.45 -2.38
C PRO A 46 6.06 -13.00 -2.30
N ARG A 47 7.34 -12.79 -2.64
CA ARG A 47 7.98 -11.46 -2.56
C ARG A 47 7.36 -10.53 -3.61
N PRO A 48 6.79 -9.37 -3.24
CA PRO A 48 6.20 -8.44 -4.20
C PRO A 48 7.29 -7.76 -5.03
N ASN A 49 6.94 -7.30 -6.23
CA ASN A 49 7.84 -6.42 -6.98
C ASN A 49 8.10 -5.13 -6.18
N THR A 50 9.31 -4.59 -6.28
CA THR A 50 9.69 -3.36 -5.60
C THR A 50 9.86 -2.23 -6.60
N PHE A 51 9.20 -1.10 -6.34
CA PHE A 51 9.34 0.15 -7.08
C PHE A 51 10.19 1.12 -6.27
N THR A 52 10.96 1.97 -6.96
CA THR A 52 11.68 3.05 -6.25
C THR A 52 10.74 4.22 -5.96
N TYR A 53 11.00 4.95 -4.87
CA TYR A 53 10.21 6.15 -4.58
C TYR A 53 10.30 7.18 -5.72
N SER A 54 11.49 7.38 -6.31
CA SER A 54 11.68 8.33 -7.40
C SER A 54 10.87 7.96 -8.64
N GLU A 55 10.74 6.67 -8.94
CA GLU A 55 9.90 6.17 -10.03
C GLU A 55 8.42 6.48 -9.78
N LEU A 56 7.89 6.16 -8.59
CA LEU A 56 6.50 6.44 -8.25
C LEU A 56 6.22 7.95 -8.13
N LYS A 57 7.20 8.73 -7.66
CA LYS A 57 7.15 10.17 -7.62
C LYS A 57 7.02 10.75 -9.03
N ALA A 58 7.85 10.28 -9.97
CA ALA A 58 7.77 10.70 -11.37
C ALA A 58 6.43 10.27 -12.00
N ALA A 59 6.02 9.02 -11.80
CA ALA A 59 4.80 8.46 -12.38
C ALA A 59 3.53 9.20 -11.93
N THR A 60 3.51 9.76 -10.72
CA THR A 60 2.37 10.47 -10.13
C THR A 60 2.47 12.00 -10.25
N GLU A 61 3.48 12.51 -10.95
CA GLU A 61 3.79 13.95 -11.06
C GLU A 61 3.98 14.61 -9.68
N ASP A 62 4.86 14.03 -8.87
CA ASP A 62 5.09 14.41 -7.48
C ASP A 62 3.82 14.34 -6.61
N PHE A 63 3.06 13.24 -6.77
CA PHE A 63 1.79 13.03 -6.07
C PHE A 63 0.85 14.23 -6.20
N SER A 64 0.73 14.74 -7.44
CA SER A 64 -0.07 15.91 -7.77
C SER A 64 -1.52 15.74 -7.28
N PRO A 65 -2.13 16.75 -6.65
CA PRO A 65 -3.55 16.71 -6.26
C PRO A 65 -4.49 16.42 -7.44
N SER A 66 -4.10 16.79 -8.66
CA SER A 66 -4.86 16.50 -9.88
C SER A 66 -4.93 15.01 -10.21
N ASN A 67 -3.93 14.23 -9.76
CA ASN A 67 -3.87 12.78 -9.91
C ASN A 67 -4.51 12.03 -8.73
N LYS A 68 -5.05 12.74 -7.72
CA LYS A 68 -5.66 12.10 -6.55
C LYS A 68 -6.96 11.41 -6.93
N LEU A 69 -7.03 10.11 -6.67
CA LEU A 69 -8.20 9.27 -6.91
C LEU A 69 -9.18 9.27 -5.73
N GLY A 70 -8.62 9.37 -4.52
CA GLY A 70 -9.39 9.38 -3.28
C GLY A 70 -8.48 9.44 -2.06
N GLU A 71 -9.09 9.55 -0.89
CA GLU A 71 -8.40 9.46 0.40
C GLU A 71 -9.36 8.86 1.42
N GLY A 72 -8.85 7.91 2.21
CA GLY A 72 -9.57 7.30 3.32
C GLY A 72 -8.70 7.24 4.56
N GLY A 73 -9.13 6.49 5.58
CA GLY A 73 -8.38 6.35 6.84
C GLY A 73 -6.97 5.77 6.69
N PHE A 74 -6.66 5.19 5.53
CA PHE A 74 -5.36 4.60 5.21
C PHE A 74 -4.43 5.54 4.45
N GLY A 75 -4.91 6.73 4.07
CA GLY A 75 -4.15 7.73 3.32
C GLY A 75 -4.63 7.92 1.88
N PRO A 76 -3.95 8.80 1.12
CA PRO A 76 -4.33 9.17 -0.22
C PRO A 76 -3.91 8.14 -1.28
N VAL A 77 -4.72 8.03 -2.33
CA VAL A 77 -4.45 7.20 -3.52
C VAL A 77 -4.31 8.10 -4.73
N TYR A 78 -3.27 7.87 -5.53
CA TYR A 78 -2.95 8.65 -6.73
C TYR A 78 -2.95 7.78 -7.97
N LYS A 79 -3.40 8.33 -9.09
CA LYS A 79 -3.15 7.79 -10.42
C LYS A 79 -1.71 8.08 -10.79
N GLY A 80 -1.06 7.14 -11.46
CA GLY A 80 0.24 7.37 -12.09
C GLY A 80 0.37 6.65 -13.41
N THR A 81 1.36 7.05 -14.20
CA THR A 81 1.75 6.38 -15.44
C THR A 81 3.23 6.05 -15.35
N LEU A 82 3.57 4.76 -15.36
CA LEU A 82 4.95 4.28 -15.36
C LEU A 82 5.65 4.63 -16.69
N SER A 83 6.98 4.56 -16.70
CA SER A 83 7.80 4.86 -17.90
C SER A 83 7.52 3.92 -19.08
N ASP A 84 7.02 2.71 -18.79
CA ASP A 84 6.58 1.74 -19.81
C ASP A 84 5.14 1.95 -20.29
N GLY A 85 4.47 3.02 -19.83
CA GLY A 85 3.11 3.38 -20.21
C GLY A 85 2.00 2.71 -19.40
N ARG A 86 2.32 1.80 -18.47
CA ARG A 86 1.31 1.20 -17.59
C ARG A 86 0.72 2.24 -16.65
N VAL A 87 -0.61 2.31 -16.62
CA VAL A 87 -1.35 3.16 -15.67
C VAL A 87 -1.55 2.41 -14.37
N ILE A 88 -1.23 3.05 -13.26
CA ILE A 88 -1.21 2.46 -11.91
C ILE A 88 -1.99 3.31 -10.91
N ALA A 89 -2.41 2.67 -9.81
CA ALA A 89 -2.91 3.34 -8.62
C ALA A 89 -1.89 3.19 -7.48
N VAL A 90 -1.42 4.31 -6.94
CA VAL A 90 -0.41 4.37 -5.87
C VAL A 90 -1.08 4.80 -4.58
N LYS A 91 -1.25 3.86 -3.65
CA LYS A 91 -1.79 4.11 -2.30
C LYS A 91 -0.62 4.46 -1.37
N GLN A 92 -0.62 5.68 -0.82
CA GLN A 92 0.33 6.08 0.20
C GLN A 92 -0.26 5.77 1.57
N LEU A 93 0.39 4.90 2.34
CA LEU A 93 -0.05 4.61 3.69
C LEU A 93 0.50 5.64 4.67
N SER A 94 -0.36 6.14 5.55
CA SER A 94 0.06 7.00 6.64
C SER A 94 0.88 6.21 7.66
N VAL A 95 2.19 6.44 7.69
CA VAL A 95 3.13 5.70 8.56
C VAL A 95 3.30 6.38 9.94
N ALA A 96 2.49 7.40 10.23
CA ALA A 96 2.55 8.15 11.51
C ALA A 96 2.18 7.29 12.74
N SER A 97 1.69 6.07 12.55
CA SER A 97 1.34 5.14 13.62
C SER A 97 1.79 3.71 13.32
N ASN A 98 2.00 2.90 14.37
CA ASN A 98 2.25 1.46 14.23
C ASN A 98 1.13 0.75 13.46
N GLN A 99 -0.10 1.26 13.53
CA GLN A 99 -1.24 0.73 12.80
C GLN A 99 -1.05 0.78 11.29
N GLY A 100 -0.44 1.84 10.74
CA GLY A 100 -0.16 1.95 9.32
C GLY A 100 0.88 0.93 8.83
N LYS A 101 1.88 0.62 9.68
CA LYS A 101 2.87 -0.44 9.41
C LYS A 101 2.21 -1.82 9.39
N ASP A 102 1.38 -2.12 10.39
CA ASP A 102 0.67 -3.41 10.47
C ASP A 102 -0.27 -3.61 9.26
N GLN A 103 -0.94 -2.55 8.82
CA GLN A 103 -1.82 -2.59 7.64
C GLN A 103 -1.04 -2.80 6.35
N PHE A 104 0.12 -2.14 6.20
CA PHE A 104 1.00 -2.36 5.05
C PHE A 104 1.41 -3.83 4.95
N VAL A 105 1.90 -4.41 6.05
CA VAL A 105 2.35 -5.81 6.08
C VAL A 105 1.16 -6.75 5.85
N ALA A 106 0.02 -6.50 6.50
CA ALA A 106 -1.18 -7.31 6.33
C ALA A 106 -1.68 -7.28 4.88
N GLU A 107 -1.73 -6.11 4.27
CA GLU A 107 -2.20 -5.92 2.90
C GLU A 107 -1.30 -6.67 1.93
N ILE A 108 0.03 -6.49 1.99
CA ILE A 108 0.94 -7.24 1.10
C ILE A 108 0.86 -8.74 1.35
N ALA A 109 0.94 -9.19 2.61
CA ALA A 109 0.96 -10.61 2.93
C ALA A 109 -0.32 -11.34 2.48
N THR A 110 -1.47 -10.66 2.51
CA THR A 110 -2.75 -11.24 2.09
C THR A 110 -2.92 -11.17 0.58
N ILE A 111 -2.84 -9.98 -0.02
CA ILE A 111 -3.15 -9.79 -1.45
C ILE A 111 -2.12 -10.44 -2.37
N SER A 112 -0.85 -10.57 -1.93
CA SER A 112 0.19 -11.23 -2.74
C SER A 112 0.03 -12.76 -2.77
N ALA A 113 -0.69 -13.34 -1.81
CA ALA A 113 -0.93 -14.78 -1.73
C ALA A 113 -2.10 -15.25 -2.59
N VAL A 114 -2.83 -14.32 -3.22
CA VAL A 114 -4.06 -14.62 -3.96
C VAL A 114 -4.09 -13.98 -5.34
N GLN A 115 -4.76 -14.65 -6.27
CA GLN A 115 -4.99 -14.11 -7.60
C GLN A 115 -6.35 -14.58 -8.11
N HIS A 116 -7.26 -13.64 -8.33
CA HIS A 116 -8.60 -13.92 -8.81
C HIS A 116 -9.16 -12.74 -9.59
N ARG A 117 -10.01 -12.99 -10.59
CA ARG A 117 -10.54 -11.96 -11.50
C ARG A 117 -11.34 -10.86 -10.79
N ASN A 118 -11.93 -11.20 -9.63
CA ASN A 118 -12.74 -10.29 -8.81
C ASN A 118 -11.98 -9.72 -7.61
N LEU A 119 -10.64 -9.79 -7.60
CA LEU A 119 -9.78 -9.15 -6.62
C LEU A 119 -8.85 -8.17 -7.35
N VAL A 120 -8.55 -7.04 -6.71
CA VAL A 120 -7.57 -6.08 -7.25
C VAL A 120 -6.19 -6.71 -7.28
N LYS A 121 -5.45 -6.47 -8.35
CA LYS A 121 -4.07 -6.95 -8.48
C LYS A 121 -3.09 -5.96 -7.86
N LEU A 122 -2.36 -6.42 -6.84
CA LEU A 122 -1.15 -5.74 -6.37
C LEU A 122 -0.04 -5.98 -7.40
N LEU A 123 0.51 -4.90 -7.94
CA LEU A 123 1.64 -4.94 -8.88
C LEU A 123 2.97 -4.93 -8.16
N GLY A 124 3.03 -4.30 -6.98
CA GLY A 124 4.20 -4.25 -6.12
C GLY A 124 4.07 -3.21 -5.01
N CYS A 125 5.19 -2.89 -4.38
CA CYS A 125 5.27 -1.91 -3.30
C CYS A 125 6.52 -1.04 -3.40
N CYS A 126 6.53 0.08 -2.68
CA CYS A 126 7.74 0.85 -2.43
C CYS A 126 7.91 0.97 -0.92
N ILE A 127 9.10 0.58 -0.46
CA ILE A 127 9.52 0.65 0.93
C ILE A 127 10.81 1.48 0.93
N GLY A 128 10.83 2.54 1.74
CA GLY A 128 12.00 3.41 1.85
C GLY A 128 11.85 4.34 3.03
N GLY A 129 12.45 3.93 4.15
CA GLY A 129 12.34 4.62 5.42
C GLY A 129 10.90 4.81 5.87
N ASN A 130 10.48 6.01 6.28
CA ASN A 130 9.07 6.24 6.68
C ASN A 130 8.06 6.27 5.53
N ARG A 131 8.39 5.73 4.34
CA ARG A 131 7.50 5.70 3.18
C ARG A 131 7.07 4.27 2.90
N ARG A 132 5.76 4.04 2.90
CA ARG A 132 5.12 2.76 2.58
C ARG A 132 4.07 3.01 1.52
N LEU A 133 4.33 2.55 0.29
CA LEU A 133 3.43 2.72 -0.84
C LEU A 133 3.08 1.36 -1.43
N LEU A 134 1.83 1.22 -1.84
CA LEU A 134 1.31 0.04 -2.52
C LEU A 134 0.89 0.44 -3.93
N VAL A 135 1.27 -0.39 -4.91
CA VAL A 135 1.05 -0.13 -6.33
C VAL A 135 0.08 -1.17 -6.86
N TYR A 136 -1.09 -0.73 -7.30
CA TYR A 136 -2.14 -1.57 -7.88
C TYR A 136 -2.33 -1.31 -9.36
N GLU A 137 -3.00 -2.24 -10.04
CA GLU A 137 -3.64 -1.93 -11.31
C GLU A 137 -4.61 -0.75 -11.16
N TYR A 138 -4.70 0.09 -12.19
CA TYR A 138 -5.65 1.20 -12.21
C TYR A 138 -7.01 0.76 -12.76
N LEU A 139 -8.08 1.09 -12.04
CA LEU A 139 -9.46 0.77 -12.39
C LEU A 139 -10.19 2.05 -12.83
N VAL A 140 -10.50 2.13 -14.13
CA VAL A 140 -10.99 3.36 -14.77
C VAL A 140 -12.33 3.84 -14.25
N ASN A 141 -13.22 2.91 -13.89
CA ASN A 141 -14.56 3.20 -13.40
C ASN A 141 -14.62 3.45 -11.89
N LYS A 142 -13.45 3.47 -11.22
CA LYS A 142 -13.31 3.77 -9.79
C LYS A 142 -14.16 2.84 -8.92
N SER A 143 -14.60 3.31 -7.75
CA SER A 143 -15.33 2.50 -6.78
C SER A 143 -16.85 2.49 -7.02
N LEU A 144 -17.50 1.41 -6.59
CA LEU A 144 -18.93 1.20 -6.77
C LEU A 144 -19.77 2.27 -6.06
N ASP A 145 -19.31 2.80 -4.93
CA ASP A 145 -19.98 3.91 -4.27
C ASP A 145 -19.99 5.20 -5.11
N GLN A 146 -18.90 5.48 -5.83
CA GLN A 146 -18.83 6.59 -6.77
C GLN A 146 -19.69 6.36 -8.00
N ALA A 147 -19.83 5.12 -8.44
CA ALA A 147 -20.73 4.76 -9.54
C ALA A 147 -22.22 4.82 -9.12
N LEU A 148 -22.55 4.56 -7.85
CA LEU A 148 -23.92 4.57 -7.34
C LEU A 148 -24.39 5.96 -6.90
N TRP A 149 -23.53 6.74 -6.24
CA TRP A 149 -23.89 8.01 -5.60
C TRP A 149 -23.02 9.19 -6.03
N GLY A 150 -21.95 8.95 -6.78
CA GLY A 150 -21.06 10.00 -7.26
C GLY A 150 -21.61 10.73 -8.48
N LYS A 151 -20.80 11.66 -8.99
CA LYS A 151 -21.09 12.42 -10.22
C LYS A 151 -20.69 11.68 -11.50
N GLN A 152 -20.45 10.36 -11.43
CA GLN A 152 -20.10 9.56 -12.59
C GLN A 152 -21.36 9.20 -13.38
N ASP A 153 -21.28 9.33 -14.69
CA ASP A 153 -22.38 9.01 -15.60
C ASP A 153 -22.31 7.52 -16.01
N LEU A 154 -22.25 6.63 -15.01
CA LEU A 154 -22.23 5.18 -15.20
C LEU A 154 -23.64 4.64 -15.06
N HIS A 155 -24.19 4.11 -16.16
CA HIS A 155 -25.51 3.47 -16.13
C HIS A 155 -25.41 2.05 -15.57
N LEU A 156 -25.68 1.92 -14.27
CA LEU A 156 -25.82 0.62 -13.61
C LEU A 156 -27.28 0.17 -13.64
N ASP A 157 -27.69 -0.47 -14.72
CA ASP A 157 -29.00 -1.13 -14.79
C ASP A 157 -29.08 -2.34 -13.82
N TRP A 158 -30.27 -2.89 -13.64
CA TRP A 158 -30.46 -3.99 -12.70
C TRP A 158 -29.62 -5.24 -13.05
N PRO A 159 -29.59 -5.72 -14.31
CA PRO A 159 -28.69 -6.80 -14.70
C PRO A 159 -27.22 -6.54 -14.35
N THR A 160 -26.71 -5.33 -14.58
CA THR A 160 -25.33 -4.96 -14.25
C THR A 160 -25.09 -5.02 -12.75
N ARG A 161 -25.99 -4.46 -11.93
CA ARG A 161 -25.89 -4.54 -10.46
C ARG A 161 -25.91 -5.97 -9.95
N PHE A 162 -26.78 -6.81 -10.50
CA PHE A 162 -26.82 -8.23 -10.15
C PHE A 162 -25.50 -8.92 -10.46
N ASN A 163 -24.90 -8.67 -11.64
CA ASN A 163 -23.60 -9.22 -12.01
C ASN A 163 -22.47 -8.72 -11.11
N ILE A 164 -22.52 -7.46 -10.67
CA ILE A 164 -21.58 -6.91 -9.69
C ILE A 164 -21.70 -7.65 -8.35
N CYS A 165 -22.92 -7.84 -7.82
CA CYS A 165 -23.14 -8.59 -6.58
C CYS A 165 -22.64 -10.03 -6.70
N LEU A 166 -23.01 -10.73 -7.76
CA LEU A 166 -22.63 -12.12 -7.99
C LEU A 166 -21.11 -12.28 -8.11
N SER A 167 -20.45 -11.41 -8.87
CA SER A 167 -19.01 -11.46 -9.09
C SER A 167 -18.22 -11.06 -7.83
N THR A 168 -18.73 -10.13 -7.04
CA THR A 168 -18.19 -9.82 -5.71
C THR A 168 -18.30 -11.03 -4.78
N ALA A 169 -19.46 -11.69 -4.76
CA ALA A 169 -19.67 -12.91 -3.97
C ALA A 169 -18.70 -14.04 -4.38
N ARG A 170 -18.42 -14.20 -5.68
CA ARG A 170 -17.40 -15.14 -6.18
C ARG A 170 -16.00 -14.80 -5.65
N GLY A 171 -15.62 -13.53 -5.66
CA GLY A 171 -14.35 -13.08 -5.08
C GLY A 171 -14.24 -13.41 -3.59
N LEU A 172 -15.32 -13.23 -2.83
CA LEU A 172 -15.36 -13.58 -1.40
C LEU A 172 -15.35 -15.09 -1.16
N ALA A 173 -16.11 -15.86 -1.93
CA ALA A 173 -16.12 -17.31 -1.85
C ALA A 173 -14.72 -17.87 -2.10
N TYR A 174 -14.03 -17.36 -3.12
CA TYR A 174 -12.64 -17.71 -3.39
C TYR A 174 -11.73 -17.44 -2.16
N LEU A 175 -11.81 -16.26 -1.54
CA LEU A 175 -11.00 -15.92 -0.37
C LEU A 175 -11.29 -16.81 0.85
N HIS A 176 -12.55 -17.23 1.01
CA HIS A 176 -12.98 -17.99 2.19
C HIS A 176 -12.81 -19.50 2.04
N GLU A 177 -12.85 -20.04 0.82
CA GLU A 177 -12.98 -21.48 0.60
C GLU A 177 -11.88 -22.05 -0.29
N GLU A 178 -11.44 -21.30 -1.31
CA GLU A 178 -10.57 -21.80 -2.39
C GLU A 178 -9.11 -21.34 -2.26
N SER A 179 -8.85 -20.19 -1.63
CA SER A 179 -7.49 -19.69 -1.43
C SER A 179 -6.77 -20.43 -0.31
N MET A 180 -5.47 -20.62 -0.46
CA MET A 180 -4.62 -21.16 0.59
C MET A 180 -3.40 -20.25 0.79
N PRO A 181 -3.33 -19.50 1.90
CA PRO A 181 -4.24 -19.49 3.06
C PRO A 181 -5.63 -18.90 2.77
N ARG A 182 -6.62 -19.25 3.61
CA ARG A 182 -7.95 -18.61 3.61
C ARG A 182 -7.87 -17.23 4.27
N ILE A 183 -8.66 -16.30 3.76
CA ILE A 183 -8.55 -14.88 4.08
C ILE A 183 -9.93 -14.31 4.40
N VAL A 184 -10.10 -13.73 5.58
CA VAL A 184 -11.27 -12.90 5.88
C VAL A 184 -10.94 -11.44 5.58
N HIS A 185 -11.67 -10.81 4.65
CA HIS A 185 -11.43 -9.42 4.21
C HIS A 185 -11.68 -8.37 5.32
N ARG A 186 -12.77 -8.54 6.08
CA ARG A 186 -13.20 -7.70 7.22
C ARG A 186 -13.65 -6.26 6.92
N ASP A 187 -13.48 -5.77 5.69
CA ASP A 187 -13.97 -4.43 5.30
C ASP A 187 -14.65 -4.41 3.93
N VAL A 188 -15.60 -5.32 3.71
CA VAL A 188 -16.37 -5.37 2.46
C VAL A 188 -17.45 -4.28 2.47
N LYS A 189 -17.33 -3.32 1.56
CA LYS A 189 -18.25 -2.18 1.40
C LYS A 189 -18.13 -1.61 -0.03
N ALA A 190 -19.11 -0.81 -0.45
CA ALA A 190 -19.16 -0.29 -1.83
C ALA A 190 -17.92 0.52 -2.23
N SER A 191 -17.30 1.26 -1.31
CA SER A 191 -16.05 2.00 -1.60
C SER A 191 -14.81 1.12 -1.79
N ASN A 192 -14.87 -0.14 -1.34
CA ASN A 192 -13.80 -1.13 -1.52
C ASN A 192 -14.08 -2.10 -2.68
N ILE A 193 -15.16 -1.90 -3.44
CA ILE A 193 -15.43 -2.62 -4.68
C ILE A 193 -15.10 -1.68 -5.84
N LEU A 194 -13.99 -1.93 -6.55
CA LEU A 194 -13.60 -1.17 -7.74
C LEU A 194 -14.18 -1.79 -9.00
N LEU A 195 -14.35 -0.99 -10.05
CA LEU A 195 -14.91 -1.40 -11.33
C LEU A 195 -13.86 -1.22 -12.43
N ASP A 196 -13.58 -2.29 -13.18
CA ASP A 196 -12.77 -2.20 -14.40
C ASP A 196 -13.59 -1.60 -15.56
N ALA A 197 -12.98 -1.54 -16.75
CA ALA A 197 -13.58 -0.92 -17.93
C ALA A 197 -14.90 -1.60 -18.36
N GLU A 198 -15.02 -2.90 -18.09
CA GLU A 198 -16.19 -3.73 -18.40
C GLU A 198 -17.21 -3.79 -17.26
N LEU A 199 -17.07 -2.95 -16.22
CA LEU A 199 -17.88 -2.95 -15.00
C LEU A 199 -17.82 -4.26 -14.21
N CYS A 200 -16.77 -5.06 -14.40
CA CYS A 200 -16.51 -6.21 -13.54
C CYS A 200 -15.94 -5.74 -12.20
N PRO A 201 -16.48 -6.24 -11.07
CA PRO A 201 -16.04 -5.79 -9.76
C PRO A 201 -14.74 -6.45 -9.33
N LYS A 202 -13.90 -5.67 -8.66
CA LYS A 202 -12.67 -6.10 -7.99
C LYS A 202 -12.67 -5.64 -6.54
N ILE A 203 -12.63 -6.59 -5.62
CA ILE A 203 -12.50 -6.33 -4.19
C ILE A 203 -11.10 -5.76 -3.93
N SER A 204 -11.03 -4.69 -3.15
CA SER A 204 -9.81 -3.95 -2.84
C SER A 204 -9.74 -3.63 -1.34
N ASP A 205 -8.61 -3.07 -0.91
CA ASP A 205 -8.34 -2.64 0.47
C ASP A 205 -8.25 -3.79 1.49
N PHE A 206 -7.14 -4.54 1.39
CA PHE A 206 -6.87 -5.70 2.24
C PHE A 206 -6.15 -5.32 3.55
N GLY A 207 -6.05 -4.04 3.89
CA GLY A 207 -5.32 -3.56 5.08
C GLY A 207 -5.85 -4.11 6.41
N LEU A 208 -7.13 -4.54 6.46
CA LEU A 208 -7.74 -5.14 7.64
C LEU A 208 -7.87 -6.67 7.55
N ALA A 209 -7.46 -7.27 6.43
CA ALA A 209 -7.63 -8.68 6.16
C ALA A 209 -6.82 -9.55 7.13
N LYS A 210 -7.31 -10.78 7.35
CA LYS A 210 -6.67 -11.74 8.24
C LYS A 210 -6.61 -13.12 7.61
N LEU A 211 -5.43 -13.72 7.66
CA LEU A 211 -5.20 -15.13 7.35
C LEU A 211 -5.79 -15.99 8.46
N TYR A 212 -6.37 -17.13 8.10
CA TYR A 212 -6.77 -18.13 9.08
C TYR A 212 -6.55 -19.55 8.60
N ASP A 213 -6.33 -20.42 9.58
CA ASP A 213 -6.09 -21.85 9.41
C ASP A 213 -7.43 -22.60 9.49
N ASP A 214 -7.61 -23.58 8.63
CA ASP A 214 -8.78 -24.45 8.50
C ASP A 214 -9.17 -25.15 9.81
N LYS A 215 -8.22 -25.29 10.73
CA LYS A 215 -8.45 -25.91 12.05
C LYS A 215 -9.17 -24.99 13.04
N LYS A 216 -9.40 -23.71 12.69
CA LYS A 216 -10.01 -22.72 13.59
C LYS A 216 -11.40 -22.33 13.10
N THR A 217 -12.38 -22.43 13.99
CA THR A 217 -13.78 -22.01 13.72
C THR A 217 -14.01 -20.51 13.91
N HIS A 218 -13.06 -19.80 14.52
CA HIS A 218 -13.15 -18.37 14.80
C HIS A 218 -11.75 -17.74 14.93
N ILE A 219 -11.69 -16.42 14.70
CA ILE A 219 -10.50 -15.60 14.93
C ILE A 219 -10.89 -14.47 15.89
N THR A 220 -10.33 -14.47 17.10
CA THR A 220 -10.52 -13.34 18.02
C THR A 220 -9.68 -12.17 17.54
N THR A 221 -10.36 -11.10 17.10
CA THR A 221 -9.73 -9.86 16.65
C THR A 221 -10.41 -8.65 17.29
N ARG A 222 -9.70 -7.52 17.42
CA ARG A 222 -10.35 -6.25 17.79
C ARG A 222 -11.35 -5.87 16.70
N ALA A 223 -12.44 -5.20 17.07
CA ALA A 223 -13.43 -4.69 16.12
C ALA A 223 -12.74 -3.84 15.03
N ALA A 224 -13.09 -4.10 13.77
CA ALA A 224 -12.59 -3.38 12.59
C ALA A 224 -13.66 -3.43 11.48
N GLY A 225 -13.56 -2.52 10.52
CA GLY A 225 -14.55 -2.34 9.46
C GLY A 225 -15.21 -0.97 9.55
N THR A 226 -16.24 -0.76 8.73
CA THR A 226 -17.01 0.50 8.67
C THR A 226 -18.39 0.28 9.33
N MET A 227 -18.89 1.28 10.07
CA MET A 227 -20.25 1.27 10.65
C MET A 227 -21.32 1.48 9.58
#